data_AF-A0A9D4DNM0-F1
#
_entry.id   AF-A0A9D4DNM0-F1
#
_cell.length_a   1.000
_cell.length_b   1.000
_cell.length_c   1.000
_cell.angle_alpha   90.00
_cell.angle_beta   90.00
_cell.angle_gamma   90.00
#
_symmetry.space_group_name_H-M   'P 1'
#
loop_
_entity.id
_entity.type
_entity.pdbx_description
1 polymer ?
#
loop_
_entity_poly.entity_id
_entity_poly.type
_entity_poly.pdbx_seq_one_letter_code
_entity_poly.pdbx_strand_id
1 'polypeptide(L)'
;MLKVLSLVVLVGWTKGLIVCPPNICDTVDCASVTNDNCNGMVKQNGGFCGCCDSCITQLAEGDSCRATFLLGVPATSECASGLQCDFKTFTCKPLVEKRSTGPCATKLAEVNARLEASQHMLLGLEKPHCDANGDYLGMQFSGSQAYCVTADGTPISGYMVNRWEAGNMDCQCARDQYAYQLTGLIGKLFFCDANGNYAATPAP
;
A
#
# COMPACT_ATOMS: atom_id res chain seq x y z
N MET A 1 -6.26 19.70 69.30
CA MET A 1 -7.45 19.08 68.67
C MET A 1 -7.92 19.99 67.54
N LEU A 2 -7.61 19.69 66.28
CA LEU A 2 -8.53 19.77 65.13
C LEU A 2 -7.81 19.18 63.92
N LYS A 3 -8.31 18.04 63.43
CA LYS A 3 -7.71 17.26 62.33
C LYS A 3 -7.97 17.99 61.01
N VAL A 4 -6.91 18.40 60.31
CA VAL A 4 -7.00 18.82 58.91
C VAL A 4 -7.11 17.54 58.08
N LEU A 5 -8.32 17.20 57.66
CA LEU A 5 -8.58 16.04 56.81
C LEU A 5 -8.18 16.42 55.37
N SER A 6 -7.04 15.90 54.91
CA SER A 6 -6.65 15.89 53.51
C SER A 6 -7.69 15.14 52.66
N LEU A 7 -8.53 15.88 51.97
CA LEU A 7 -9.32 15.37 50.85
C LEU A 7 -8.42 15.38 49.60
N VAL A 8 -7.57 14.36 49.48
CA VAL A 8 -6.93 13.99 48.22
C VAL A 8 -8.02 13.37 47.35
N VAL A 9 -8.59 14.18 46.46
CA VAL A 9 -9.49 13.70 45.41
C VAL A 9 -8.65 12.81 44.50
N LEU A 10 -8.84 11.50 44.65
CA LEU A 10 -8.37 10.48 43.72
C LEU A 10 -9.07 10.72 42.38
N VAL A 11 -8.43 11.51 41.50
CA VAL A 11 -8.78 11.51 40.08
C VAL A 11 -8.32 10.16 39.54
N GLY A 12 -9.24 9.20 39.50
CA GLY A 12 -9.00 7.87 38.95
C GLY A 12 -8.53 8.01 37.50
N TRP A 13 -7.34 7.48 37.23
CA TRP A 13 -6.80 7.35 35.88
C TRP A 13 -7.57 6.25 35.16
N THR A 14 -8.78 6.53 34.67
CA THR A 14 -9.38 5.66 33.66
C THR A 14 -8.59 5.90 32.38
N LYS A 15 -7.94 4.85 31.90
CA LYS A 15 -7.36 4.82 30.56
C LYS A 15 -8.50 4.83 29.54
N GLY A 16 -9.10 5.99 29.34
CA GLY A 16 -10.03 6.24 28.25
C GLY A 16 -9.25 6.27 26.96
N LEU A 17 -9.16 5.13 26.28
CA LEU A 17 -9.09 5.20 24.83
C LEU A 17 -10.36 5.95 24.40
N ILE A 18 -10.21 7.02 23.61
CA ILE A 18 -11.33 7.82 23.07
C ILE A 18 -12.06 6.90 22.06
N VAL A 19 -12.91 6.02 22.59
CA VAL A 19 -13.71 5.07 21.83
C VAL A 19 -15.16 5.54 21.94
N CYS A 20 -15.78 5.74 20.79
CA CYS A 20 -17.16 6.18 20.67
C CYS A 20 -18.12 5.07 21.10
N PRO A 21 -18.98 5.27 22.11
CA PRO A 21 -19.99 4.28 22.48
C PRO A 21 -21.09 4.18 21.40
N PRO A 22 -21.80 3.03 21.30
CA PRO A 22 -22.69 2.73 20.19
C PRO A 22 -23.89 3.67 20.01
N ASN A 23 -24.26 4.45 21.04
CA ASN A 23 -25.39 5.39 21.02
C ASN A 23 -24.95 6.85 21.22
N ILE A 24 -23.68 7.17 20.98
CA ILE A 24 -23.18 8.54 21.22
C ILE A 24 -23.90 9.58 20.35
N CYS A 25 -24.30 9.20 19.13
CA CYS A 25 -24.95 10.10 18.18
C CYS A 25 -26.33 10.58 18.65
N ASP A 26 -27.01 9.83 19.53
CA ASP A 26 -28.31 10.24 20.09
C ASP A 26 -28.21 11.48 20.99
N THR A 27 -26.99 11.78 21.45
CA THR A 27 -26.69 12.90 22.36
C THR A 27 -25.84 13.99 21.71
N VAL A 28 -25.51 13.85 20.42
CA VAL A 28 -24.67 14.80 19.69
C VAL A 28 -25.55 15.76 18.91
N ASP A 29 -25.44 17.05 19.24
CA ASP A 29 -26.04 18.13 18.46
C ASP A 29 -25.14 18.48 17.26
N CYS A 30 -25.59 18.14 16.05
CA CYS A 30 -24.87 18.42 14.82
C CYS A 30 -25.17 19.84 14.29
N ALA A 31 -24.13 20.58 13.91
CA ALA A 31 -24.29 21.79 13.11
C ALA A 31 -24.75 21.43 11.69
N SER A 32 -25.62 22.25 11.09
CA SER A 32 -26.02 22.08 9.70
C SER A 32 -24.89 22.54 8.78
N VAL A 33 -24.19 21.58 8.18
CA VAL A 33 -23.14 21.85 7.18
C VAL A 33 -23.72 21.60 5.79
N THR A 34 -23.69 22.61 4.94
CA THR A 34 -24.17 22.56 3.55
C THR A 34 -23.11 23.15 2.61
N ASN A 35 -23.27 22.92 1.30
CA ASN A 35 -22.38 23.52 0.30
C ASN A 35 -22.41 25.07 0.33
N ASP A 36 -23.48 25.68 0.85
CA ASP A 36 -23.63 27.13 0.92
C ASP A 36 -22.85 27.74 2.09
N ASN A 37 -22.59 26.97 3.16
CA ASN A 37 -21.92 27.45 4.38
C ASN A 37 -20.56 26.78 4.66
N CYS A 38 -20.13 25.87 3.78
CA CYS A 38 -18.83 25.22 3.84
C CYS A 38 -17.90 25.75 2.75
N ASN A 39 -16.83 26.43 3.14
CA ASN A 39 -15.74 26.81 2.23
C ASN A 39 -14.74 25.65 2.07
N GLY A 40 -15.23 24.55 1.52
CA GLY A 40 -14.51 23.27 1.43
C GLY A 40 -15.40 22.17 0.85
N MET A 41 -15.08 20.92 1.18
CA MET A 41 -15.89 19.77 0.80
C MET A 41 -16.73 19.30 2.00
N VAL A 42 -18.04 19.17 1.80
CA VAL A 42 -18.92 18.57 2.82
C VAL A 42 -18.69 17.06 2.83
N LYS A 43 -18.14 16.54 3.92
CA LYS A 43 -17.93 15.10 4.14
C LYS A 43 -19.01 14.57 5.06
N GLN A 44 -19.76 13.61 4.53
CA GLN A 44 -20.82 12.93 5.26
C GLN A 44 -20.23 12.13 6.43
N ASN A 45 -20.81 12.25 7.62
CA ASN A 45 -20.33 11.55 8.83
C ASN A 45 -18.83 11.75 9.12
N GLY A 46 -18.27 12.91 8.76
CA GLY A 46 -16.85 13.24 8.98
C GLY A 46 -16.51 13.77 10.38
N GLY A 47 -17.53 14.10 11.16
CA GLY A 47 -17.42 14.78 12.45
C GLY A 47 -17.16 13.84 13.64
N PHE A 48 -17.43 14.36 14.83
CA PHE A 48 -17.21 13.63 16.09
C PHE A 48 -17.90 12.25 16.06
N CYS A 49 -17.11 11.19 16.28
CA CYS A 49 -17.58 9.80 16.28
C CYS A 49 -18.33 9.35 15.02
N GLY A 50 -18.18 10.07 13.90
CA GLY A 50 -18.93 9.80 12.67
C GLY A 50 -20.43 10.15 12.75
N CYS A 51 -20.85 10.95 13.73
CA CYS A 51 -22.27 11.29 13.93
C CYS A 51 -22.76 12.45 13.07
N CYS A 52 -21.86 13.34 12.65
CA CYS A 52 -22.20 14.58 11.97
C CYS A 52 -21.44 14.74 10.66
N ASP A 53 -22.04 15.48 9.73
CA ASP A 53 -21.35 16.01 8.58
C ASP A 53 -20.28 17.03 9.00
N SER A 54 -19.24 17.18 8.19
CA SER A 54 -18.15 18.11 8.47
C SER A 54 -17.67 18.80 7.22
N CYS A 55 -17.30 20.07 7.37
CA CYS A 55 -16.68 20.83 6.31
C CYS A 55 -15.16 20.57 6.33
N ILE A 56 -14.65 19.98 5.25
CA ILE A 56 -13.24 19.60 5.15
C ILE A 56 -12.54 20.53 4.17
N THR A 57 -11.52 21.24 4.65
CA THR A 57 -10.64 22.02 3.79
C THR A 57 -9.72 21.09 2.99
N GLN A 58 -9.71 21.24 1.67
CA GLN A 58 -8.84 20.48 0.78
C GLN A 58 -7.46 21.16 0.70
N LEU A 59 -6.41 20.45 1.13
CA LEU A 59 -5.03 20.91 1.13
C LEU A 59 -4.37 20.65 -0.23
N ALA A 60 -3.61 21.62 -0.74
CA ALA A 60 -2.89 21.50 -2.00
C ALA A 60 -1.62 20.64 -1.86
N GLU A 61 -0.99 20.30 -2.99
CA GLU A 61 0.30 19.61 -2.97
C GLU A 61 1.36 20.45 -2.23
N GLY A 62 2.09 19.81 -1.31
CA GLY A 62 3.09 20.45 -0.47
C GLY A 62 2.56 21.06 0.82
N ASP A 63 1.24 21.23 0.98
CA ASP A 63 0.65 21.75 2.22
C ASP A 63 0.84 20.78 3.38
N SER A 64 0.96 21.34 4.59
CA SER A 64 1.10 20.56 5.82
C SER A 64 -0.22 19.88 6.19
N CYS A 65 -0.18 18.55 6.24
CA CYS A 65 -1.30 17.70 6.63
C CYS A 65 -1.06 17.02 8.00
N ARG A 66 -0.13 17.57 8.80
CA ARG A 66 0.17 17.07 10.15
C ARG A 66 -1.07 17.00 11.05
N ALA A 67 -2.00 17.94 10.88
CA ALA A 67 -3.23 18.00 11.66
C ALA A 67 -4.15 16.77 11.43
N THR A 68 -4.07 16.12 10.27
CA THR A 68 -4.86 14.92 9.94
C THR A 68 -4.46 13.69 10.78
N PHE A 69 -3.30 13.72 11.45
CA PHE A 69 -2.83 12.63 12.33
C PHE A 69 -3.16 12.83 13.82
N LEU A 70 -3.88 13.90 14.19
CA LEU A 70 -4.31 14.11 15.57
C LEU A 70 -5.42 13.13 15.94
N LEU A 71 -5.08 12.11 16.73
CA LEU A 71 -6.04 11.12 17.23
C LEU A 71 -7.06 11.78 18.16
N GLY A 72 -8.34 11.41 18.00
CA GLY A 72 -9.42 11.80 18.91
C GLY A 72 -10.11 13.14 18.57
N VAL A 73 -9.69 13.83 17.51
CA VAL A 73 -10.41 14.99 16.96
C VAL A 73 -10.77 14.72 15.49
N PRO A 74 -11.96 15.10 15.02
CA PRO A 74 -12.30 14.98 13.61
C PRO A 74 -11.35 15.87 12.80
N ALA A 75 -10.78 15.32 11.72
CA ALA A 75 -9.92 16.09 10.83
C ALA A 75 -10.75 17.20 10.17
N THR A 76 -10.32 18.46 10.32
CA THR A 76 -10.95 19.61 9.66
C THR A 76 -10.34 19.91 8.29
N SER A 77 -9.25 19.21 7.94
CA SER A 77 -8.58 19.32 6.66
C SER A 77 -8.04 17.96 6.21
N GLU A 78 -8.05 17.74 4.90
CA GLU A 78 -7.48 16.56 4.24
C GLU A 78 -6.82 16.98 2.93
N CYS A 79 -5.91 16.15 2.41
CA CYS A 79 -5.31 16.42 1.12
C CYS A 79 -6.35 16.38 0.00
N ALA A 80 -6.20 17.26 -1.00
CA ALA A 80 -7.10 17.31 -2.14
C ALA A 80 -7.16 15.96 -2.89
N SER A 81 -8.24 15.76 -3.65
CA SER A 81 -8.40 14.56 -4.49
C SER A 81 -7.15 14.27 -5.32
N GLY A 82 -6.67 13.03 -5.29
CA GLY A 82 -5.42 12.63 -5.95
C GLY A 82 -4.16 12.85 -5.12
N LEU A 83 -4.26 13.31 -3.87
CA LEU A 83 -3.13 13.51 -2.95
C LEU A 83 -3.28 12.68 -1.66
N GLN A 84 -2.16 12.26 -1.07
CA GLN A 84 -2.08 11.58 0.23
C GLN A 84 -1.12 12.32 1.14
N CYS A 85 -1.45 12.36 2.43
CA CYS A 85 -0.53 12.87 3.43
C CYS A 85 0.64 11.89 3.61
N ASP A 86 1.84 12.31 3.22
CA ASP A 86 3.06 11.52 3.41
C ASP A 86 3.47 11.53 4.89
N PHE A 87 3.64 10.34 5.49
CA PHE A 87 3.91 10.20 6.94
C PHE A 87 5.33 10.61 7.34
N LYS A 88 6.25 10.76 6.39
CA LYS A 88 7.64 11.15 6.67
C LYS A 88 7.80 12.66 6.72
N THR A 89 7.15 13.34 5.78
CA THR A 89 7.26 14.79 5.59
C THR A 89 6.06 15.54 6.16
N PHE A 90 4.96 14.86 6.45
CA PHE A 90 3.67 15.45 6.85
C PHE A 90 3.16 16.48 5.83
N THR A 91 3.41 16.23 4.55
CA THR A 91 2.94 17.08 3.45
C THR A 91 2.06 16.29 2.49
N CYS A 92 1.11 16.96 1.86
CA CYS A 92 0.30 16.36 0.81
C CYS A 92 1.17 16.10 -0.43
N LYS A 93 1.25 14.83 -0.83
CA LYS A 93 1.96 14.38 -2.02
C LYS A 93 0.99 13.71 -2.98
N PRO A 94 1.27 13.65 -4.29
CA PRO A 94 0.48 12.87 -5.22
C PRO A 94 0.25 11.46 -4.67
N LEU A 95 -0.99 10.96 -4.76
CA LEU A 95 -1.30 9.55 -4.60
C LEU A 95 -0.55 8.82 -5.69
N VAL A 96 0.67 8.43 -5.36
CA VAL A 96 1.40 7.46 -6.16
C VAL A 96 0.68 6.14 -5.90
N GLU A 97 -0.31 5.79 -6.73
CA GLU A 97 -0.80 4.42 -6.75
C GLU A 97 0.44 3.55 -6.92
N LYS A 98 0.78 2.68 -5.95
CA LYS A 98 2.01 1.86 -6.00
C LYS A 98 2.23 1.22 -7.38
N ARG A 99 1.13 0.90 -8.06
CA ARG A 99 0.98 0.59 -9.50
C ARG A 99 1.91 1.36 -10.45
N SER A 100 2.28 2.61 -10.18
CA SER A 100 3.07 3.46 -11.09
C SER A 100 4.55 3.60 -10.72
N THR A 101 4.99 3.19 -9.53
CA THR A 101 6.39 3.35 -9.09
C THR A 101 7.12 2.07 -8.73
N GLY A 102 6.47 0.92 -8.84
CA GLY A 102 7.19 -0.35 -8.72
C GLY A 102 8.29 -0.49 -9.81
N PRO A 103 9.32 -1.30 -9.56
CA PRO A 103 10.45 -1.49 -10.47
C PRO A 103 10.00 -1.99 -11.85
N CYS A 104 9.00 -2.89 -11.89
CA CYS A 104 8.43 -3.36 -13.16
C CYS A 104 7.64 -2.27 -13.87
N ALA A 105 6.79 -1.53 -13.15
CA ALA A 105 6.01 -0.43 -13.73
C ALA A 105 6.91 0.64 -14.37
N THR A 106 8.00 1.00 -13.70
CA THR A 106 9.01 1.92 -14.23
C THR A 106 9.64 1.36 -15.51
N LYS A 107 10.03 0.08 -15.51
CA LYS A 107 10.61 -0.57 -16.70
C LYS A 107 9.61 -0.65 -17.85
N LEU A 108 8.36 -0.97 -17.55
CA LEU A 108 7.28 -1.05 -18.53
C LEU A 108 7.02 0.31 -19.19
N ALA A 109 7.03 1.40 -18.41
CA ALA A 109 6.92 2.76 -18.93
C ALA A 109 8.09 3.11 -19.88
N GLU A 110 9.33 2.74 -19.52
CA GLU A 110 10.50 2.92 -20.39
C GLU A 110 10.35 2.16 -21.71
N VAL A 111 9.92 0.90 -21.66
CA VAL A 111 9.70 0.05 -22.83
C VAL A 111 8.58 0.60 -23.71
N ASN A 112 7.47 1.06 -23.12
CA ASN A 112 6.37 1.67 -23.86
C ASN A 112 6.80 2.98 -24.53
N ALA A 113 7.54 3.84 -23.84
CA ALA A 113 8.07 5.08 -24.43
C ALA A 113 8.99 4.80 -25.63
N ARG A 114 9.81 3.73 -25.59
CA ARG A 114 10.64 3.31 -26.73
C ARG A 114 9.81 2.81 -27.91
N LEU A 115 8.71 2.11 -27.65
CA LEU A 115 7.79 1.68 -28.70
C LEU A 115 7.09 2.87 -29.36
N GLU A 116 6.64 3.83 -28.57
CA GLU A 116 5.96 5.04 -29.06
C GLU A 116 6.92 5.96 -29.83
N ALA A 117 8.17 6.08 -29.38
CA ALA A 117 9.19 6.85 -30.09
C ALA A 117 9.71 6.16 -31.35
N SER A 118 9.49 4.85 -31.49
CA SER A 118 10.01 4.10 -32.63
C SER A 118 9.07 4.20 -33.83
N GLN A 119 9.59 4.73 -34.92
CA GLN A 119 8.88 4.77 -36.21
C GLN A 119 8.82 3.39 -36.91
N HIS A 120 9.52 2.39 -36.35
CA HIS A 120 9.62 1.02 -36.88
C HIS A 120 9.25 -0.03 -35.82
N MET A 121 8.82 -1.21 -36.26
CA MET A 121 8.51 -2.33 -35.36
C MET A 121 9.79 -2.87 -34.72
N LEU A 122 9.89 -2.74 -33.39
CA LEU A 122 11.02 -3.25 -32.61
C LEU A 122 10.83 -4.75 -32.31
N LEU A 123 11.21 -5.60 -33.27
CA LEU A 123 11.20 -7.06 -33.07
C LEU A 123 12.14 -7.45 -31.92
N GLY A 124 11.66 -8.32 -31.03
CA GLY A 124 12.42 -8.80 -29.86
C GLY A 124 12.37 -7.88 -28.65
N LEU A 125 11.69 -6.73 -28.71
CA LEU A 125 11.43 -5.92 -27.53
C LEU A 125 10.31 -6.57 -26.70
N GLU A 126 10.68 -7.21 -25.61
CA GLU A 126 9.75 -7.89 -24.70
C GLU A 126 9.25 -6.93 -23.61
N LYS A 127 7.92 -6.83 -23.44
CA LYS A 127 7.31 -6.05 -22.36
C LYS A 127 7.37 -6.85 -21.06
N PRO A 128 7.88 -6.29 -19.96
CA PRO A 128 7.88 -7.00 -18.69
C PRO A 128 6.45 -7.20 -18.20
N HIS A 129 6.21 -8.33 -17.55
CA HIS A 129 4.92 -8.65 -16.95
C HIS A 129 4.90 -8.15 -15.49
N CYS A 130 4.01 -7.22 -15.19
CA CYS A 130 3.93 -6.58 -13.87
C CYS A 130 2.67 -7.00 -13.12
N ASP A 131 2.75 -6.98 -11.79
CA ASP A 131 1.59 -7.20 -10.92
C ASP A 131 0.82 -5.90 -10.63
N ALA A 132 -0.24 -6.01 -9.82
CA ALA A 132 -1.08 -4.88 -9.45
C ALA A 132 -0.41 -3.84 -8.53
N ASN A 133 0.79 -4.13 -8.02
CA ASN A 133 1.60 -3.19 -7.23
C ASN A 133 2.71 -2.54 -8.06
N GLY A 134 2.88 -2.94 -9.32
CA GLY A 134 3.96 -2.47 -10.19
C GLY A 134 5.28 -3.22 -9.99
N ASP A 135 5.29 -4.30 -9.22
CA ASP A 135 6.43 -5.22 -9.07
C ASP A 135 6.40 -6.25 -10.22
N TYR A 136 7.50 -6.99 -10.39
CA TYR A 136 7.55 -8.04 -11.41
C TYR A 136 6.70 -9.25 -11.02
N LEU A 137 5.89 -9.74 -11.97
CA LEU A 137 5.31 -11.08 -11.87
C LEU A 137 6.44 -12.12 -11.86
N GLY A 138 6.21 -13.23 -11.14
CA GLY A 138 7.25 -14.24 -10.92
C GLY A 138 7.81 -14.83 -12.21
N MET A 139 6.97 -15.05 -13.22
CA MET A 139 7.37 -15.51 -14.54
C MET A 139 7.59 -14.34 -15.51
N GLN A 140 8.78 -14.29 -16.11
CA GLN A 140 9.13 -13.38 -17.20
C GLN A 140 9.55 -14.16 -18.44
N PHE A 141 9.65 -13.44 -19.56
CA PHE A 141 10.01 -14.01 -20.84
C PHE A 141 11.18 -13.26 -21.46
N SER A 142 12.01 -14.00 -22.19
CA SER A 142 13.08 -13.46 -23.02
C SER A 142 13.24 -14.36 -24.24
N GLY A 143 12.65 -13.94 -25.36
CA GLY A 143 12.73 -14.67 -26.62
C GLY A 143 12.02 -16.03 -26.54
N SER A 144 12.75 -17.14 -26.64
CA SER A 144 12.17 -18.50 -26.59
C SER A 144 12.08 -19.10 -25.18
N GLN A 145 12.53 -18.37 -24.15
CA GLN A 145 12.64 -18.88 -22.78
C GLN A 145 11.69 -18.13 -21.84
N ALA A 146 11.15 -18.87 -20.86
CA ALA A 146 10.47 -18.35 -19.69
C ALA A 146 11.37 -18.58 -18.47
N TYR A 147 11.44 -17.63 -17.55
CA TYR A 147 12.30 -17.70 -16.38
C TYR A 147 11.67 -17.05 -15.16
N CYS A 148 12.09 -17.49 -13.97
CA CYS A 148 11.65 -16.89 -12.72
C CYS A 148 12.46 -15.65 -12.34
N VAL A 149 11.77 -14.66 -11.79
CA VAL A 149 12.36 -13.44 -11.22
C VAL A 149 11.83 -13.14 -9.83
N THR A 150 12.60 -12.35 -9.10
CA THR A 150 12.23 -11.69 -7.85
C THR A 150 11.27 -10.53 -8.07
N ALA A 151 10.75 -9.92 -6.99
CA ALA A 151 9.81 -8.78 -7.09
C ALA A 151 10.42 -7.56 -7.79
N ASP A 152 11.74 -7.39 -7.64
CA ASP A 152 12.55 -6.34 -8.26
C ASP A 152 13.01 -6.66 -9.69
N GLY A 153 12.75 -7.88 -10.17
CA GLY A 153 13.08 -8.31 -11.53
C GLY A 153 14.44 -8.99 -11.67
N THR A 154 15.16 -9.24 -10.58
CA THR A 154 16.40 -10.03 -10.60
C THR A 154 16.09 -11.49 -10.95
N PRO A 155 16.72 -12.06 -12.00
CA PRO A 155 16.53 -13.46 -12.38
C PRO A 155 16.95 -14.45 -11.30
N ILE A 156 16.15 -15.49 -11.07
CA ILE A 156 16.46 -16.58 -10.16
C ILE A 156 17.03 -17.73 -10.98
N SER A 157 18.28 -18.11 -10.70
CA SER A 157 18.98 -19.17 -11.42
C SER A 157 18.33 -20.54 -11.19
N GLY A 158 18.39 -21.40 -12.22
CA GLY A 158 17.87 -22.77 -12.16
C GLY A 158 16.40 -22.95 -12.56
N TYR A 159 15.64 -21.86 -12.70
CA TYR A 159 14.23 -21.89 -13.07
C TYR A 159 14.00 -21.22 -14.42
N MET A 160 14.40 -21.94 -15.48
CA MET A 160 14.29 -21.48 -16.86
C MET A 160 13.88 -22.64 -17.76
N VAL A 161 12.79 -22.45 -18.48
CA VAL A 161 12.19 -23.46 -19.37
C VAL A 161 11.89 -22.85 -20.72
N ASN A 162 11.58 -23.66 -21.73
CA ASN A 162 11.14 -23.12 -22.99
C ASN A 162 9.75 -22.47 -22.83
N ARG A 163 9.46 -21.43 -23.60
CA ARG A 163 8.19 -20.70 -23.54
C ARG A 163 6.97 -21.61 -23.69
N TRP A 164 7.07 -22.68 -24.48
CA TRP A 164 5.97 -23.64 -24.69
C TRP A 164 5.76 -24.59 -23.50
N GLU A 165 6.72 -24.70 -22.58
CA GLU A 165 6.64 -25.53 -21.36
C GLU A 165 6.11 -24.72 -20.16
N ALA A 166 6.06 -23.38 -20.28
CA ALA A 166 5.73 -22.46 -19.20
C ALA A 166 4.24 -22.39 -18.82
N GLY A 167 3.38 -23.24 -19.40
CA GLY A 167 1.92 -23.16 -19.23
C GLY A 167 1.43 -23.20 -17.78
N ASN A 168 2.18 -23.86 -16.89
CA ASN A 168 1.88 -23.97 -15.46
C ASN A 168 2.93 -23.27 -14.57
N MET A 169 3.78 -22.41 -15.11
CA MET A 169 4.89 -21.78 -14.38
C MET A 169 4.41 -20.59 -13.53
N ASP A 170 4.50 -20.69 -12.19
CA ASP A 170 4.11 -19.65 -11.23
C ASP A 170 5.28 -19.03 -10.45
N CYS A 171 6.43 -19.70 -10.40
CA CYS A 171 7.66 -19.27 -9.73
C CYS A 171 7.56 -19.06 -8.21
N GLN A 172 6.49 -19.50 -7.57
CA GLN A 172 6.24 -19.22 -6.15
C GLN A 172 7.27 -19.88 -5.24
N CYS A 173 7.58 -21.17 -5.48
CA CYS A 173 8.59 -21.88 -4.69
C CYS A 173 9.99 -21.28 -4.89
N ALA A 174 10.35 -20.98 -6.13
CA ALA A 174 11.62 -20.34 -6.46
C ALA A 174 11.81 -19.00 -5.72
N ARG A 175 10.78 -18.15 -5.72
CA ARG A 175 10.81 -16.86 -5.02
C ARG A 175 10.88 -17.02 -3.50
N ASP A 176 10.11 -17.94 -2.93
CA ASP A 176 10.12 -18.18 -1.49
C ASP A 176 11.46 -18.77 -1.02
N GLN A 177 12.04 -19.68 -1.79
CA GLN A 177 13.37 -20.24 -1.53
C GLN A 177 14.43 -19.14 -1.60
N TYR A 178 14.41 -18.31 -2.64
CA TYR A 178 15.34 -17.18 -2.79
C TYR A 178 15.23 -16.19 -1.63
N ALA A 179 14.00 -15.77 -1.28
CA ALA A 179 13.76 -14.87 -0.17
C ALA A 179 14.23 -15.45 1.17
N TYR A 180 14.02 -16.76 1.40
CA TYR A 180 14.49 -17.44 2.60
C TYR A 180 16.03 -17.50 2.64
N GLN A 181 16.70 -17.80 1.52
CA GLN A 181 18.17 -17.81 1.44
C GLN A 181 18.79 -16.47 1.82
N LEU A 182 18.15 -15.35 1.41
CA LEU A 182 18.61 -14.00 1.79
C LEU A 182 18.56 -13.72 3.29
N THR A 183 17.73 -14.43 4.05
CA THR A 183 17.68 -14.27 5.53
C THR A 183 18.91 -14.85 6.23
N GLY A 184 19.68 -15.72 5.57
CA GLY A 184 20.79 -16.45 6.17
C GLY A 184 20.38 -17.55 7.16
N LEU A 185 19.08 -17.79 7.35
CA LEU A 185 18.57 -18.83 8.23
C LEU A 185 18.72 -20.22 7.57
N ILE A 186 19.11 -21.21 8.36
CA ILE A 186 19.27 -22.60 7.92
C ILE A 186 18.14 -23.44 8.55
N GLY A 187 17.56 -24.36 7.80
CA GLY A 187 16.63 -25.37 8.35
C GLY A 187 15.28 -25.51 7.63
N LYS A 188 14.92 -24.59 6.72
CA LYS A 188 13.76 -24.76 5.85
C LYS A 188 14.19 -25.34 4.50
N LEU A 189 13.59 -26.47 4.14
CA LEU A 189 13.77 -27.10 2.83
C LEU A 189 12.64 -26.66 1.91
N PHE A 190 12.99 -26.36 0.66
CA PHE A 190 12.07 -26.02 -0.41
C PHE A 190 12.22 -27.08 -1.50
N PHE A 191 11.12 -27.72 -1.86
CA PHE A 191 11.06 -28.68 -2.97
C PHE A 191 10.41 -27.97 -4.15
N CYS A 192 11.24 -27.38 -5.00
CA CYS A 192 10.78 -26.67 -6.19
C CYS A 192 10.98 -27.53 -7.42
N ASP A 193 10.04 -27.51 -8.36
CA ASP A 193 10.21 -28.13 -9.68
C ASP A 193 10.95 -27.18 -10.64
N ALA A 194 11.21 -27.63 -11.88
CA ALA A 194 11.89 -26.82 -12.89
C ALA A 194 11.11 -25.56 -13.32
N ASN A 195 9.80 -25.52 -13.07
CA ASN A 195 8.95 -24.35 -13.31
C ASN A 195 8.97 -23.38 -12.12
N GLY A 196 9.71 -23.67 -11.07
CA GLY A 196 9.77 -22.84 -9.87
C GLY A 196 8.50 -22.93 -9.02
N ASN A 197 7.64 -23.91 -9.27
CA ASN A 197 6.45 -24.19 -8.49
C ASN A 197 6.81 -25.10 -7.31
N TYR A 198 5.94 -25.17 -6.31
CA TYR A 198 6.07 -26.17 -5.25
C TYR A 198 5.79 -27.57 -5.81
N ALA A 199 6.77 -28.46 -5.71
CA ALA A 199 6.62 -29.85 -6.11
C ALA A 199 5.70 -30.59 -5.12
N ALA A 200 4.75 -31.37 -5.62
CA ALA A 200 3.85 -32.19 -4.80
C ALA A 200 4.59 -33.33 -4.06
N THR A 201 5.75 -33.73 -4.58
CA THR A 201 6.65 -34.74 -3.99
C THR A 201 8.10 -34.29 -4.15
N PRO A 202 8.99 -34.57 -3.19
CA PRO A 202 10.42 -34.42 -3.40
C PRO A 202 10.83 -35.19 -4.65
N ALA A 203 11.56 -34.56 -5.57
CA ALA A 203 12.15 -35.29 -6.69
C ALA A 203 13.06 -36.41 -6.13
N PRO A 204 13.00 -37.64 -6.69
CA PRO A 204 13.83 -38.76 -6.25
C PRO A 204 15.32 -38.52 -6.45
#